data_AF-A0ABD3QQ04-F1
#
_entry.id   AF-A0ABD3QQ04-F1
#
_cell.length_a   1.000
_cell.length_b   1.000
_cell.length_c   1.000
_cell.angle_alpha   90.00
_cell.angle_beta   90.00
_cell.angle_gamma   90.00
#
_symmetry.space_group_name_H-M   'P 1'
#
loop_
_entity.id
_entity.type
_entity.pdbx_description
1 polymer ?
#
loop_
_entity_poly.entity_id
_entity_poly.type
_entity_poly.pdbx_seq_one_letter_code
_entity_poly.pdbx_strand_id
1 'polypeptide(L)'
;MQMITAAPDLAEAVVDKDHISTDAIGDGARVIMSRERKMVQSVRVPDGEDDYNEYVEEPILLPQSTHSLLYTEPMCSVPFAYSVGVFILSNLSLALAMADNLNGGTSENPLNLPVQVDTSVRVSQYVAIMVGLLMEEEIPSSLYLLQMIPKYSLKEQLPSLKYWRFVTSALLRLATGYLFIFNMFLVVAQGTGVLDIFYDCLALQFLQILDNMAFSLAKIGVFGKRLKWATNKKLFETKFEKPPFSSRRGMSLGVKVLYIINLTTMFGGMVVVSFLQGTGALTCPSITVTFPDDIWQDAVVVSNDGEVIQSADLIYSYFNGVYRRNGTHDGLPVYVEQSKILDQEYQTTPPAEIKYCKSEEAWVFMHRNIRKSRSDDDECPWLLRSPVTSEYDILDVSGLWTVWAGSFKQGGTFTVVCSECSDSSNNSDCNFYGQCVDGKCICMGDGDYFGNHCEHKRPCKTLRGDNGDIWSIRTDPDGEEILAYDRPTYIYKSGFNTTLQENETTVLAYTGSRWFAMVVNANRTGSDSGSDRAAREFHAFWNAAYNRLTKFVSDPATDTSPIAVDFYNITSRGSRYGPLGQLTPLTSPPGSGYFECDD
;
A
#
# COMPACT_ATOMS: atom_id res chain seq x y z
N MET A 1 -20.03 -19.10 -22.15
CA MET A 1 -20.94 -19.40 -21.02
C MET A 1 -21.66 -18.11 -20.69
N GLN A 2 -22.88 -17.93 -21.19
CA GLN A 2 -23.70 -16.73 -21.01
C GLN A 2 -24.44 -16.79 -19.68
N MET A 3 -24.42 -15.72 -18.88
CA MET A 3 -25.50 -15.37 -17.95
C MET A 3 -25.59 -13.84 -17.76
N ILE A 4 -26.55 -13.27 -18.50
CA ILE A 4 -27.68 -12.44 -18.05
C ILE A 4 -27.40 -11.36 -16.98
N THR A 5 -27.40 -10.12 -17.47
CA THR A 5 -27.72 -8.86 -16.77
C THR A 5 -29.22 -8.69 -16.55
N ALA A 6 -29.64 -8.31 -15.34
CA ALA A 6 -30.73 -7.35 -15.06
C ALA A 6 -30.93 -7.20 -13.54
N ALA A 7 -30.73 -5.99 -13.02
CA ALA A 7 -31.23 -5.55 -11.71
C ALA A 7 -32.24 -4.41 -11.96
N PRO A 8 -33.40 -4.37 -11.28
CA PRO A 8 -34.32 -3.26 -11.40
C PRO A 8 -34.09 -2.20 -10.31
N ASP A 9 -34.39 -0.97 -10.71
CA ASP A 9 -34.49 0.25 -9.91
C ASP A 9 -35.20 0.06 -8.57
N LEU A 10 -34.58 0.54 -7.50
CA LEU A 10 -35.22 0.76 -6.21
C LEU A 10 -35.24 2.25 -5.93
N ALA A 11 -36.44 2.80 -6.05
CA ALA A 11 -36.77 4.19 -5.81
C ALA A 11 -36.45 4.62 -4.37
N GLU A 12 -35.90 5.83 -4.26
CA GLU A 12 -35.72 6.58 -3.02
C GLU A 12 -37.05 6.77 -2.31
N ALA A 13 -37.17 6.21 -1.11
CA ALA A 13 -38.19 6.60 -0.15
C ALA A 13 -37.63 7.78 0.68
N VAL A 14 -38.15 8.98 0.40
CA VAL A 14 -38.02 10.17 1.23
C VAL A 14 -38.65 9.86 2.60
N VAL A 15 -37.82 9.74 3.63
CA VAL A 15 -38.28 9.65 5.03
C VAL A 15 -38.40 11.06 5.58
N ASP A 16 -39.65 11.43 5.82
CA ASP A 16 -40.14 12.61 6.49
C ASP A 16 -39.59 12.68 7.93
N LYS A 17 -38.88 13.75 8.28
CA LYS A 17 -38.39 14.03 9.62
C LYS A 17 -39.34 15.03 10.28
N ASP A 18 -40.37 14.53 10.94
CA ASP A 18 -41.14 15.33 11.89
C ASP A 18 -41.40 14.58 13.20
N HIS A 19 -41.07 15.28 14.29
CA HIS A 19 -41.52 15.15 15.67
C HIS A 19 -41.65 13.74 16.29
N ILE A 20 -40.62 13.34 17.03
CA ILE A 20 -40.77 12.44 18.18
C ILE A 20 -40.52 13.23 19.47
N SER A 21 -41.63 13.46 20.17
CA SER A 21 -41.73 13.94 21.53
C SER A 21 -41.02 12.98 22.49
N THR A 22 -40.00 13.48 23.19
CA THR A 22 -39.40 12.84 24.37
C THR A 22 -40.32 13.03 25.56
N ASP A 23 -41.29 12.12 25.73
CA ASP A 23 -41.95 11.90 27.02
C ASP A 23 -42.56 10.50 27.04
N ALA A 24 -42.41 9.81 28.17
CA ALA A 24 -42.90 8.46 28.50
C ALA A 24 -42.01 7.26 28.08
N ILE A 25 -40.97 7.00 28.88
CA ILE A 25 -40.63 5.62 29.24
C ILE A 25 -40.88 5.47 30.74
N GLY A 26 -42.07 4.94 31.04
CA GLY A 26 -42.49 4.52 32.36
C GLY A 26 -41.85 3.20 32.77
N ASP A 27 -41.45 3.15 34.03
CA ASP A 27 -41.57 2.04 34.97
C ASP A 27 -41.72 0.62 34.38
N GLY A 28 -40.58 0.02 34.02
CA GLY A 28 -40.50 -1.42 33.70
C GLY A 28 -39.26 -2.14 34.23
N ALA A 29 -38.25 -1.43 34.74
CA ALA A 29 -36.95 -2.02 35.12
C ALA A 29 -36.71 -2.06 36.64
N ARG A 30 -37.78 -1.98 37.46
CA ARG A 30 -37.68 -1.88 38.93
C ARG A 30 -38.36 -3.05 39.66
N VAL A 31 -38.25 -4.29 39.15
CA VAL A 31 -38.77 -5.48 39.85
C VAL A 31 -37.77 -6.64 39.97
N ILE A 32 -36.63 -6.64 39.26
CA ILE A 32 -35.67 -7.77 39.30
C ILE A 32 -34.42 -7.50 40.16
N MET A 33 -34.18 -6.27 40.62
CA MET A 33 -33.05 -5.93 41.52
C MET A 33 -33.42 -5.71 43.00
N SER A 34 -34.55 -6.27 43.46
CA SER A 34 -34.98 -6.16 44.88
C SER A 34 -34.89 -7.48 45.66
N ARG A 35 -34.41 -8.58 45.08
CA ARG A 35 -34.37 -9.89 45.76
C ARG A 35 -32.98 -10.34 46.26
N GLU A 36 -31.95 -9.51 46.11
CA GLU A 36 -30.58 -9.80 46.59
C GLU A 36 -30.04 -8.77 47.61
N ARG A 37 -30.90 -8.02 48.31
CA ARG A 37 -30.48 -7.08 49.40
C ARG A 37 -30.94 -7.47 50.80
N LYS A 38 -31.04 -8.76 51.12
CA LYS A 38 -31.33 -9.24 52.49
C LYS A 38 -30.37 -10.30 53.03
N MET A 39 -29.12 -10.34 52.56
CA MET A 39 -28.05 -11.14 53.18
C MET A 39 -26.73 -10.35 53.34
N VAL A 40 -26.81 -9.07 53.71
CA VAL A 40 -25.68 -8.39 54.37
C VAL A 40 -26.04 -8.24 55.83
N GLN A 41 -26.04 -9.39 56.52
CA GLN A 41 -26.05 -9.43 57.96
C GLN A 41 -24.62 -9.09 58.39
N SER A 42 -24.49 -8.08 59.24
CA SER A 42 -23.22 -7.61 59.80
C SER A 42 -22.47 -8.77 60.46
N VAL A 43 -21.51 -9.34 59.73
CA VAL A 43 -20.48 -10.17 60.34
C VAL A 43 -19.57 -9.20 61.09
N ARG A 44 -19.74 -9.16 62.42
CA ARG A 44 -18.70 -8.65 63.32
C ARG A 44 -17.49 -9.52 63.05
N VAL A 45 -16.47 -8.95 62.42
CA VAL A 45 -15.13 -9.53 62.36
C VAL A 45 -14.64 -9.53 63.81
N PRO A 46 -14.43 -10.71 64.43
CA PRO A 46 -13.75 -10.76 65.71
C PRO A 46 -12.29 -10.37 65.47
N ASP A 47 -11.83 -9.32 66.15
CA ASP A 47 -10.42 -9.04 66.34
C ASP A 47 -9.84 -10.19 67.18
N GLY A 48 -9.36 -11.24 66.52
CA GLY A 48 -8.94 -12.45 67.20
C GLY A 48 -8.15 -13.37 66.26
N GLU A 49 -6.84 -13.32 66.44
CA GLU A 49 -5.82 -14.23 65.95
C GLU A 49 -5.65 -14.29 64.42
N ASP A 50 -4.38 -14.18 64.00
CA ASP A 50 -3.91 -14.42 62.64
C ASP A 50 -4.19 -15.89 62.28
N ASP A 51 -5.45 -16.20 61.98
CA ASP A 51 -5.87 -17.44 61.35
C ASP A 51 -5.27 -17.40 59.95
N TYR A 52 -4.05 -17.94 59.85
CA TYR A 52 -3.41 -18.33 58.61
C TYR A 52 -4.39 -19.25 57.88
N ASN A 53 -5.32 -18.64 57.15
CA ASN A 53 -6.21 -19.33 56.23
C ASN A 53 -5.32 -20.23 55.39
N GLU A 54 -5.39 -21.52 55.69
CA GLU A 54 -4.71 -22.58 54.98
C GLU A 54 -5.30 -22.52 53.57
N TYR A 55 -4.65 -21.74 52.69
CA TYR A 55 -5.04 -21.61 51.31
C TYR A 55 -5.03 -23.03 50.73
N VAL A 56 -6.21 -23.64 50.63
CA VAL A 56 -6.39 -24.97 50.08
C VAL A 56 -5.90 -24.90 48.65
N GLU A 57 -4.67 -25.32 48.47
CA GLU A 57 -3.97 -25.22 47.22
C GLU A 57 -4.66 -26.12 46.20
N GLU A 58 -5.24 -25.53 45.14
CA GLU A 58 -5.87 -26.31 44.08
C GLU A 58 -4.87 -27.30 43.48
N PRO A 59 -5.24 -28.59 43.33
CA PRO A 59 -4.32 -29.59 42.82
C PRO A 59 -3.96 -29.30 41.37
N ILE A 60 -2.72 -29.59 40.97
CA ILE A 60 -2.33 -29.51 39.56
C ILE A 60 -3.01 -30.65 38.82
N LEU A 61 -3.83 -30.30 37.83
CA LEU A 61 -4.45 -31.22 36.90
C LEU A 61 -3.82 -31.04 35.51
N LEU A 62 -3.88 -32.08 34.69
CA LEU A 62 -3.50 -31.95 33.28
C LEU A 62 -4.53 -31.08 32.56
N PRO A 63 -4.11 -30.19 31.63
CA PRO A 63 -5.04 -29.36 30.90
C PRO A 63 -5.93 -30.24 30.02
N GLN A 64 -7.21 -29.89 29.96
CA GLN A 64 -8.21 -30.57 29.12
C GLN A 64 -8.12 -30.07 27.68
N SER A 65 -7.00 -30.35 27.03
CA SER A 65 -6.70 -29.92 25.65
C SER A 65 -6.17 -31.10 24.82
N THR A 66 -6.26 -30.99 23.49
CA THR A 66 -5.80 -32.07 22.60
C THR A 66 -4.28 -32.28 22.68
N HIS A 67 -3.50 -31.26 23.07
CA HIS A 67 -2.08 -31.41 23.37
C HIS A 67 -1.82 -32.44 24.48
N SER A 68 -2.75 -32.58 25.44
CA SER A 68 -2.61 -33.63 26.46
C SER A 68 -2.69 -35.03 25.89
N LEU A 69 -3.56 -35.26 24.91
CA LEU A 69 -3.71 -36.56 24.25
C LEU A 69 -2.41 -37.01 23.53
N LEU A 70 -1.58 -36.07 23.06
CA LEU A 70 -0.31 -36.37 22.37
C LEU A 70 0.67 -37.16 23.25
N TYR A 71 0.73 -36.84 24.55
CA TYR A 71 1.62 -37.53 25.47
C TYR A 71 0.92 -38.63 26.29
N THR A 72 -0.39 -38.51 26.55
CA THR A 72 -1.12 -39.50 27.35
C THR A 72 -1.51 -40.77 26.60
N GLU A 73 -1.70 -40.70 25.27
CA GLU A 73 -2.17 -41.83 24.48
C GLU A 73 -1.03 -42.56 23.75
N PRO A 74 -1.17 -43.87 23.48
CA PRO A 74 -0.16 -44.62 22.73
C PRO A 74 0.03 -44.02 21.33
N MET A 75 1.27 -44.05 20.83
CA MET A 75 1.54 -43.69 19.43
C MET A 75 0.73 -44.59 18.50
N CYS A 76 0.25 -44.04 17.39
CA CYS A 76 -0.63 -44.71 16.42
C CYS A 76 -2.01 -45.13 16.95
N SER A 77 -2.41 -44.70 18.16
CA SER A 77 -3.80 -44.82 18.59
C SER A 77 -4.69 -43.78 17.90
N VAL A 78 -5.99 -44.06 17.79
CA VAL A 78 -6.96 -43.11 17.22
C VAL A 78 -6.94 -41.75 17.95
N PRO A 79 -6.92 -41.68 19.30
CA PRO A 79 -6.80 -40.41 20.01
C PRO A 79 -5.51 -39.63 19.74
N PHE A 80 -4.38 -40.34 19.62
CA PHE A 80 -3.11 -39.72 19.28
C PHE A 80 -3.17 -39.12 17.87
N ALA A 81 -3.62 -39.89 16.87
CA ALA A 81 -3.80 -39.40 15.51
C ALA A 81 -4.76 -38.20 15.43
N TYR A 82 -5.85 -38.23 16.21
CA TYR A 82 -6.79 -37.12 16.33
C TYR A 82 -6.10 -35.84 16.86
N SER A 83 -5.34 -35.95 17.96
CA SER A 83 -4.61 -34.80 18.50
C SER A 83 -3.55 -34.24 17.56
N VAL A 84 -2.86 -35.10 16.82
CA VAL A 84 -1.91 -34.67 15.77
C VAL A 84 -2.66 -33.94 14.65
N GLY A 85 -3.82 -34.44 14.22
CA GLY A 85 -4.65 -33.78 13.20
C GLY A 85 -5.13 -32.40 13.63
N VAL A 86 -5.60 -32.25 14.86
CA VAL A 86 -6.02 -30.94 15.42
C VAL A 86 -4.84 -29.98 15.54
N PHE A 87 -3.68 -30.47 16.01
CA PHE A 87 -2.45 -29.68 16.06
C PHE A 87 -2.03 -29.18 14.67
N ILE A 88 -2.00 -30.07 13.67
CA ILE A 88 -1.66 -29.71 12.28
C ILE A 88 -2.66 -28.69 11.74
N LEU A 89 -3.96 -28.90 11.96
CA LEU A 89 -4.99 -27.98 11.48
C LEU A 89 -4.81 -26.58 12.07
N SER A 90 -4.67 -26.46 13.39
CA SER A 90 -4.50 -25.16 14.05
C SER A 90 -3.22 -24.44 13.60
N ASN A 91 -2.07 -25.15 13.55
CA ASN A 91 -0.81 -24.54 13.12
C ASN A 91 -0.79 -24.22 11.62
N LEU A 92 -1.43 -25.03 10.78
CA LEU A 92 -1.58 -24.74 9.36
C LEU A 92 -2.44 -23.48 9.15
N SER A 93 -3.55 -23.34 9.89
CA SER A 93 -4.37 -22.13 9.82
C SER A 93 -3.60 -20.88 10.23
N LEU A 94 -2.84 -20.94 11.33
CA LEU A 94 -1.98 -19.82 11.76
C LEU A 94 -0.84 -19.54 10.78
N ALA A 95 -0.25 -20.57 10.17
CA ALA A 95 0.79 -20.41 9.16
C ALA A 95 0.25 -19.82 7.86
N LEU A 96 -0.97 -20.20 7.44
CA LEU A 96 -1.64 -19.63 6.28
C LEU A 96 -2.02 -18.18 6.53
N ALA A 97 -2.56 -17.84 7.70
CA ALA A 97 -2.81 -16.44 8.08
C ALA A 97 -1.52 -15.61 8.04
N MET A 98 -0.42 -16.14 8.57
CA MET A 98 0.88 -15.48 8.52
C MET A 98 1.37 -15.27 7.08
N ALA A 99 1.25 -16.30 6.24
CA ALA A 99 1.68 -16.24 4.86
C ALA A 99 0.84 -15.23 4.06
N ASP A 100 -0.47 -15.18 4.31
CA ASP A 100 -1.39 -14.23 3.68
C ASP A 100 -1.02 -12.78 4.04
N ASN A 101 -0.78 -12.51 5.34
CA ASN A 101 -0.35 -11.20 5.81
C ASN A 101 1.01 -10.77 5.23
N LEU A 102 1.91 -11.71 4.93
CA LEU A 102 3.24 -11.40 4.36
C LEU A 102 3.23 -11.33 2.82
N ASN A 103 2.24 -11.91 2.15
CA ASN A 103 2.22 -12.02 0.69
C ASN A 103 2.03 -10.66 -0.02
N GLY A 104 1.51 -9.65 0.67
CA GLY A 104 1.38 -8.29 0.16
C GLY A 104 2.63 -7.43 0.30
N GLY A 105 3.71 -7.94 0.90
CA GLY A 105 4.92 -7.16 1.16
C GLY A 105 5.74 -6.87 -0.10
N THR A 106 6.35 -5.69 -0.16
CA THR A 106 7.37 -5.33 -1.16
C THR A 106 8.77 -5.47 -0.57
N SER A 107 9.83 -5.31 -1.38
CA SER A 107 11.21 -5.33 -0.89
C SER A 107 11.49 -4.20 0.10
N GLU A 108 10.87 -3.03 -0.09
CA GLU A 108 10.96 -1.88 0.82
C GLU A 108 10.02 -2.01 2.03
N ASN A 109 8.89 -2.69 1.86
CA ASN A 109 7.87 -2.88 2.88
C ASN A 109 7.47 -4.36 3.01
N PRO A 110 8.36 -5.22 3.53
CA PRO A 110 8.16 -6.68 3.54
C PRO A 110 7.01 -7.13 4.46
N LEU A 111 6.60 -6.26 5.38
CA LEU A 111 5.50 -6.50 6.30
C LEU A 111 4.18 -5.87 5.83
N ASN A 112 4.13 -5.32 4.61
CA ASN A 112 2.94 -4.66 4.06
C ASN A 112 2.29 -3.67 5.05
N LEU A 113 3.12 -2.88 5.73
CA LEU A 113 2.67 -1.91 6.71
C LEU A 113 1.99 -0.74 5.99
N PRO A 114 0.83 -0.25 6.43
CA PRO A 114 0.20 0.91 5.82
C PRO A 114 1.10 2.14 6.03
N VAL A 115 1.17 3.00 5.02
CA VAL A 115 2.10 4.13 4.95
C VAL A 115 1.96 5.10 6.10
N GLN A 116 0.73 5.33 6.56
CA GLN A 116 0.41 6.10 7.74
C GLN A 116 -0.99 5.71 8.21
N VAL A 117 -1.19 5.77 9.52
CA VAL A 117 -2.49 5.47 10.14
C VAL A 117 -2.91 6.59 11.06
N ASP A 118 -4.23 6.73 11.21
CA ASP A 118 -4.85 7.70 12.11
C ASP A 118 -4.40 7.51 13.55
N THR A 119 -4.44 8.60 14.32
CA THR A 119 -4.06 8.57 15.73
C THR A 119 -4.95 7.60 16.53
N SER A 120 -6.24 7.52 16.20
CA SER A 120 -7.19 6.57 16.81
C SER A 120 -6.79 5.12 16.54
N VAL A 121 -6.36 4.81 15.32
CA VAL A 121 -5.88 3.50 14.90
C VAL A 121 -4.60 3.16 15.64
N ARG A 122 -3.62 4.07 15.72
CA ARG A 122 -2.38 3.87 16.49
C ARG A 122 -2.66 3.52 17.94
N VAL A 123 -3.52 4.29 18.61
CA VAL A 123 -3.91 4.00 20.01
C VAL A 123 -4.54 2.61 20.11
N SER A 124 -5.40 2.26 19.17
CA SER A 124 -6.06 0.96 19.13
C SER A 124 -5.06 -0.18 18.91
N GLN A 125 -4.02 0.02 18.11
CA GLN A 125 -2.94 -0.96 17.91
C GLN A 125 -2.20 -1.26 19.23
N TYR A 126 -1.83 -0.22 20.01
CA TYR A 126 -1.19 -0.43 21.31
C TYR A 126 -2.12 -1.13 22.32
N VAL A 127 -3.40 -0.78 22.34
CA VAL A 127 -4.40 -1.45 23.20
C VAL A 127 -4.60 -2.90 22.76
N ALA A 128 -4.67 -3.16 21.45
CA ALA A 128 -4.80 -4.49 20.91
C ALA A 128 -3.64 -5.37 21.34
N ILE A 129 -2.38 -4.89 21.31
CA ILE A 129 -1.21 -5.65 21.81
C ILE A 129 -1.40 -6.09 23.26
N MET A 130 -1.90 -5.21 24.13
CA MET A 130 -2.19 -5.57 25.52
C MET A 130 -3.29 -6.64 25.61
N VAL A 131 -4.37 -6.46 24.85
CA VAL A 131 -5.49 -7.40 24.82
C VAL A 131 -5.06 -8.77 24.29
N GLY A 132 -4.34 -8.83 23.17
CA GLY A 132 -3.87 -10.09 22.60
C GLY A 132 -2.88 -10.83 23.50
N LEU A 133 -2.01 -10.13 24.23
CA LEU A 133 -1.14 -10.76 25.23
C LEU A 133 -1.92 -11.30 26.45
N LEU A 134 -3.05 -10.68 26.81
CA LEU A 134 -3.93 -11.21 27.86
C LEU A 134 -4.74 -12.41 27.37
N MET A 135 -5.08 -12.44 26.08
CA MET A 135 -5.80 -13.54 25.44
C MET A 135 -4.92 -14.77 25.17
N GLU A 136 -3.60 -14.59 25.18
CA GLU A 136 -2.62 -15.65 24.98
C GLU A 136 -2.50 -16.57 26.21
N GLU A 137 -3.08 -17.77 26.11
CA GLU A 137 -3.11 -18.78 27.18
C GLU A 137 -2.12 -19.94 26.97
N GLU A 138 -1.55 -20.09 25.77
CA GLU A 138 -0.74 -21.27 25.41
C GLU A 138 0.66 -21.22 26.02
N ILE A 139 1.35 -20.08 25.95
CA ILE A 139 2.66 -19.86 26.57
C ILE A 139 2.66 -20.08 28.10
N PRO A 140 1.80 -19.41 28.91
CA PRO A 140 1.81 -19.57 30.37
C PRO A 140 1.49 -21.00 30.76
N SER A 141 0.50 -21.62 30.12
CA SER A 141 0.05 -22.98 30.41
C SER A 141 1.18 -23.98 30.13
N SER A 142 1.87 -23.83 29.00
CA SER A 142 2.99 -24.71 28.62
C SER A 142 4.14 -24.63 29.61
N LEU A 143 4.54 -23.41 29.98
CA LEU A 143 5.62 -23.19 30.95
C LEU A 143 5.21 -23.66 32.34
N TYR A 144 4.01 -23.36 32.77
CA TYR A 144 3.47 -23.83 34.04
C TYR A 144 3.53 -25.35 34.13
N LEU A 145 3.15 -26.08 33.07
CA LEU A 145 3.20 -27.54 33.06
C LEU A 145 4.63 -28.08 33.11
N LEU A 146 5.53 -27.55 32.27
CA LEU A 146 6.95 -27.95 32.26
C LEU A 146 7.61 -27.75 33.62
N GLN A 147 7.18 -26.70 34.34
CA GLN A 147 7.72 -26.33 35.63
C GLN A 147 7.10 -27.12 36.78
N MET A 148 5.78 -27.30 36.79
CA MET A 148 5.05 -27.85 37.93
C MET A 148 5.02 -29.38 37.98
N ILE A 149 5.27 -30.06 36.86
CA ILE A 149 5.22 -31.53 36.79
C ILE A 149 6.65 -32.08 36.71
N PRO A 150 7.29 -32.39 37.86
CA PRO A 150 8.64 -32.93 37.84
C PRO A 150 8.65 -34.37 37.31
N LYS A 151 9.78 -34.76 36.72
CA LYS A 151 9.96 -36.08 36.10
C LYS A 151 9.64 -37.26 37.03
N TYR A 152 9.93 -37.13 38.33
CA TYR A 152 9.64 -38.19 39.31
C TYR A 152 8.14 -38.35 39.55
N SER A 153 7.41 -37.24 39.76
CA SER A 153 5.96 -37.26 40.00
C SER A 153 5.20 -37.80 38.79
N LEU A 154 5.62 -37.39 37.57
CA LEU A 154 5.06 -37.93 36.34
C LEU A 154 5.27 -39.45 36.24
N LYS A 155 6.46 -39.95 36.58
CA LYS A 155 6.78 -41.38 36.52
C LYS A 155 6.04 -42.20 37.60
N GLU A 156 5.81 -41.61 38.76
CA GLU A 156 5.10 -42.25 39.87
C GLU A 156 3.61 -42.39 39.57
N GLN A 157 2.97 -41.31 39.13
CA GLN A 157 1.55 -41.32 38.78
C GLN A 157 1.30 -42.06 37.47
N LEU A 158 2.26 -42.00 36.52
CA LEU A 158 2.13 -42.51 35.15
C LEU A 158 3.37 -43.28 34.69
N PRO A 159 3.61 -44.49 35.22
CA PRO A 159 4.82 -45.26 34.92
C PRO A 159 4.96 -45.67 33.45
N SER A 160 3.85 -45.72 32.69
CA SER A 160 3.85 -46.02 31.26
C SER A 160 4.26 -44.84 30.37
N LEU A 161 4.24 -43.61 30.91
CA LEU A 161 4.43 -42.39 30.14
C LEU A 161 5.90 -41.97 30.14
N LYS A 162 6.48 -41.85 28.95
CA LYS A 162 7.87 -41.38 28.80
C LYS A 162 7.91 -39.86 28.94
N TYR A 163 8.71 -39.34 29.87
CA TYR A 163 8.84 -37.90 30.16
C TYR A 163 9.12 -37.03 28.93
N TRP A 164 9.91 -37.51 27.97
CA TRP A 164 10.21 -36.74 26.76
C TRP A 164 8.95 -36.44 25.93
N ARG A 165 7.93 -37.31 25.91
CA ARG A 165 6.67 -37.07 25.18
C ARG A 165 5.90 -35.90 25.79
N PHE A 166 5.90 -35.81 27.12
CA PHE A 166 5.30 -34.70 27.85
C PHE A 166 6.03 -33.39 27.51
N VAL A 167 7.36 -33.38 27.56
CA VAL A 167 8.17 -32.21 27.21
C VAL A 167 7.93 -31.79 25.75
N THR A 168 7.93 -32.73 24.80
CA THR A 168 7.64 -32.42 23.39
C THR A 168 6.26 -31.79 23.22
N SER A 169 5.22 -32.32 23.87
CA SER A 169 3.87 -31.74 23.77
C SER A 169 3.83 -30.30 24.30
N ALA A 170 4.46 -30.04 25.45
CA ALA A 170 4.54 -28.69 26.01
C ALA A 170 5.37 -27.73 25.14
N LEU A 171 6.43 -28.21 24.49
CA LEU A 171 7.20 -27.40 23.53
C LEU A 171 6.41 -27.09 22.26
N LEU A 172 5.62 -28.04 21.75
CA LEU A 172 4.71 -27.79 20.61
C LEU A 172 3.65 -26.75 20.96
N ARG A 173 3.08 -26.85 22.17
CA ARG A 173 2.10 -25.88 22.68
C ARG A 173 2.72 -24.48 22.82
N LEU A 174 3.95 -24.40 23.35
CA LEU A 174 4.71 -23.14 23.41
C LEU A 174 4.98 -22.54 22.03
N ALA A 175 5.35 -23.38 21.05
CA ALA A 175 5.58 -22.94 19.67
C ALA A 175 4.31 -22.37 19.01
N THR A 176 3.16 -23.00 19.22
CA THR A 176 1.86 -22.50 18.75
C THR A 176 1.51 -21.14 19.36
N GLY A 177 1.78 -20.94 20.65
CA GLY A 177 1.59 -19.64 21.31
C GLY A 177 2.46 -18.52 20.72
N TYR A 178 3.74 -18.78 20.44
CA TYR A 178 4.60 -17.79 19.78
C TYR A 178 4.20 -17.51 18.32
N LEU A 179 3.75 -18.53 17.58
CA LEU A 179 3.23 -18.33 16.23
C LEU A 179 1.97 -17.45 16.24
N PHE A 180 1.11 -17.58 17.26
CA PHE A 180 -0.02 -16.69 17.46
C PHE A 180 0.41 -15.26 17.80
N ILE A 181 1.31 -15.06 18.76
CA ILE A 181 1.81 -13.72 19.12
C ILE A 181 2.37 -13.00 17.89
N PHE A 182 3.14 -13.72 17.06
CA PHE A 182 3.70 -13.14 15.85
C PHE A 182 2.63 -12.77 14.81
N ASN A 183 1.66 -13.65 14.57
CA ASN A 183 0.51 -13.35 13.70
C ASN A 183 -0.29 -12.14 14.21
N MET A 184 -0.56 -12.11 15.51
CA MET A 184 -1.27 -11.03 16.16
C MET A 184 -0.53 -9.70 15.96
N PHE A 185 0.80 -9.70 16.15
CA PHE A 185 1.61 -8.50 15.90
C PHE A 185 1.51 -8.02 14.45
N LEU A 186 1.61 -8.92 13.47
CA LEU A 186 1.51 -8.56 12.05
C LEU A 186 0.15 -7.93 11.72
N VAL A 187 -0.94 -8.60 12.08
CA VAL A 187 -2.30 -8.13 11.86
C VAL A 187 -2.53 -6.77 12.50
N VAL A 188 -2.11 -6.59 13.75
CA VAL A 188 -2.27 -5.31 14.45
C VAL A 188 -1.45 -4.21 13.77
N ALA A 189 -0.21 -4.50 13.39
CA ALA A 189 0.65 -3.53 12.73
C ALA A 189 0.13 -3.12 11.33
N GLN A 190 -0.53 -4.04 10.63
CA GLN A 190 -1.12 -3.83 9.30
C GLN A 190 -2.50 -3.16 9.33
N GLY A 191 -3.21 -3.23 10.46
CA GLY A 191 -4.58 -2.73 10.55
C GLY A 191 -4.69 -1.22 10.29
N THR A 192 -5.54 -0.85 9.33
CA THR A 192 -5.88 0.55 8.98
C THR A 192 -7.14 1.05 9.69
N GLY A 193 -8.00 0.14 10.15
CA GLY A 193 -9.25 0.43 10.85
C GLY A 193 -9.27 -0.10 12.28
N VAL A 194 -9.86 0.66 13.21
CA VAL A 194 -9.99 0.25 14.62
C VAL A 194 -10.78 -1.04 14.77
N LEU A 195 -11.91 -1.17 14.06
CA LEU A 195 -12.75 -2.37 14.14
C LEU A 195 -12.07 -3.59 13.53
N ASP A 196 -11.39 -3.40 12.40
CA ASP A 196 -10.71 -4.48 11.67
C ASP A 196 -9.62 -5.09 12.56
N ILE A 197 -8.82 -4.26 13.23
CA ILE A 197 -7.81 -4.71 14.21
C ILE A 197 -8.41 -5.66 15.25
N PHE A 198 -9.55 -5.31 15.86
CA PHE A 198 -10.16 -6.14 16.89
C PHE A 198 -10.83 -7.39 16.32
N TYR A 199 -11.44 -7.31 15.14
CA TYR A 199 -12.03 -8.47 14.48
C TYR A 199 -10.97 -9.51 14.11
N ASP A 200 -9.83 -9.06 13.58
CA ASP A 200 -8.75 -9.96 13.22
C ASP A 200 -8.08 -10.57 14.46
N CYS A 201 -7.92 -9.79 15.54
CA CYS A 201 -7.48 -10.34 16.84
C CYS A 201 -8.43 -11.43 17.37
N LEU A 202 -9.75 -11.21 17.27
CA LEU A 202 -10.75 -12.20 17.67
C LEU A 202 -10.75 -13.45 16.76
N ALA A 203 -10.52 -13.27 15.47
CA ALA A 203 -10.40 -14.37 14.51
C ALA A 203 -9.18 -15.25 14.84
N LEU A 204 -8.03 -14.63 15.14
CA LEU A 204 -6.84 -15.36 15.58
C LEU A 204 -7.11 -16.10 16.91
N GLN A 205 -7.83 -15.49 17.85
CA GLN A 205 -8.17 -16.16 19.11
C GLN A 205 -9.02 -17.41 18.90
N PHE A 206 -9.97 -17.34 17.97
CA PHE A 206 -10.80 -18.49 17.64
C PHE A 206 -9.95 -19.69 17.17
N LEU A 207 -8.87 -19.44 16.41
CA LEU A 207 -7.95 -20.49 15.96
C LEU A 207 -7.20 -21.15 17.13
N GLN A 208 -6.90 -20.42 18.19
CA GLN A 208 -6.27 -20.98 19.39
C GLN A 208 -7.25 -21.85 20.19
N ILE A 209 -8.50 -21.42 20.34
CA ILE A 209 -9.52 -22.15 21.11
C ILE A 209 -9.94 -23.46 20.42
N LEU A 210 -9.59 -23.66 19.14
CA LEU A 210 -9.93 -24.84 18.34
C LEU A 210 -9.51 -26.14 19.03
N ASP A 211 -8.33 -26.18 19.67
CA ASP A 211 -7.83 -27.38 20.34
C ASP A 211 -8.68 -27.76 21.58
N ASN A 212 -9.10 -26.76 22.36
CA ASN A 212 -9.98 -26.92 23.52
C ASN A 212 -11.39 -27.32 23.10
N MET A 213 -11.92 -26.73 22.03
CA MET A 213 -13.22 -27.12 21.45
C MET A 213 -13.18 -28.56 20.96
N ALA A 214 -12.13 -28.95 20.23
CA ALA A 214 -11.92 -30.32 19.75
C ALA A 214 -11.89 -31.32 20.93
N PHE A 215 -11.16 -31.00 22.00
CA PHE A 215 -11.13 -31.82 23.21
C PHE A 215 -12.52 -31.93 23.88
N SER A 216 -13.25 -30.82 23.99
CA SER A 216 -14.59 -30.79 24.58
C SER A 216 -15.60 -31.64 23.78
N LEU A 217 -15.60 -31.51 22.45
CA LEU A 217 -16.43 -32.32 21.56
C LEU A 217 -16.07 -33.82 21.64
N ALA A 218 -14.78 -34.12 21.73
CA ALA A 218 -14.28 -35.48 21.97
C ALA A 218 -14.78 -36.05 23.30
N LYS A 219 -14.80 -35.24 24.37
CA LYS A 219 -15.29 -35.61 25.71
C LYS A 219 -16.78 -35.91 25.74
N ILE A 220 -17.59 -35.16 25.00
CA ILE A 220 -19.04 -35.41 24.86
C ILE A 220 -19.29 -36.70 24.06
N GLY A 221 -18.40 -37.01 23.12
CA GLY A 221 -18.39 -38.24 22.33
C GLY A 221 -18.79 -38.08 20.87
N VAL A 222 -18.72 -36.85 20.35
CA VAL A 222 -19.07 -36.53 18.96
C VAL A 222 -18.22 -37.34 17.97
N PHE A 223 -16.92 -37.48 18.25
CA PHE A 223 -15.97 -38.22 17.40
C PHE A 223 -15.84 -39.72 17.78
N GLY A 224 -16.82 -40.27 18.49
CA GLY A 224 -16.94 -41.70 18.78
C GLY A 224 -16.44 -42.16 20.16
N LYS A 225 -16.79 -43.40 20.50
CA LYS A 225 -16.61 -43.98 21.84
C LYS A 225 -15.14 -44.08 22.28
N ARG A 226 -14.22 -44.35 21.34
CA ARG A 226 -12.78 -44.48 21.65
C ARG A 226 -12.19 -43.16 22.12
N LEU A 227 -12.54 -42.05 21.47
CA LEU A 227 -12.05 -40.72 21.82
C LEU A 227 -12.71 -40.20 23.10
N LYS A 228 -14.02 -40.47 23.26
CA LYS A 228 -14.74 -40.24 24.53
C LYS A 228 -14.07 -40.94 25.70
N TRP A 229 -13.67 -42.20 25.51
CA TRP A 229 -13.01 -42.95 26.56
C TRP A 229 -11.64 -42.38 26.90
N ALA A 230 -10.84 -42.01 25.88
CA ALA A 230 -9.52 -41.39 26.09
C ALA A 230 -9.61 -40.07 26.88
N THR A 231 -10.53 -39.19 26.52
CA THR A 231 -10.74 -37.87 27.17
C THR A 231 -11.36 -37.95 28.57
N ASN A 232 -12.09 -39.02 28.89
CA ASN A 232 -12.64 -39.27 30.23
C ASN A 232 -11.78 -40.20 31.09
N LYS A 233 -10.52 -40.46 30.70
CA LYS A 233 -9.60 -41.22 31.56
C LYS A 233 -9.39 -40.46 32.87
N LYS A 234 -9.42 -41.19 33.99
CA LYS A 234 -9.07 -40.69 35.33
C LYS A 234 -7.72 -39.97 35.39
N LEU A 235 -6.86 -40.21 34.40
CA LEU A 235 -5.63 -39.49 34.14
C LEU A 235 -5.78 -37.96 34.21
N PHE A 236 -6.84 -37.40 33.63
CA PHE A 236 -7.08 -35.95 33.65
C PHE A 236 -7.51 -35.43 35.03
N GLU A 237 -7.90 -36.32 35.94
CA GLU A 237 -8.27 -36.04 37.32
C GLU A 237 -7.13 -36.38 38.30
N THR A 238 -5.99 -36.90 37.81
CA THR A 238 -4.84 -37.20 38.66
C THR A 238 -4.23 -35.91 39.19
N LYS A 239 -4.05 -35.88 40.51
CA LYS A 239 -3.45 -34.74 41.22
C LYS A 239 -1.95 -34.95 41.27
N PHE A 240 -1.18 -34.04 40.69
CA PHE A 240 0.28 -34.07 40.80
C PHE A 240 0.74 -33.39 42.08
N GLU A 241 1.76 -33.96 42.72
CA GLU A 241 2.38 -33.36 43.90
C GLU A 241 3.14 -32.10 43.47
N LYS A 242 2.84 -30.98 44.15
CA LYS A 242 3.47 -29.70 43.85
C LYS A 242 4.93 -29.72 44.32
N PRO A 243 5.87 -29.15 43.54
CA PRO A 243 7.22 -28.94 44.04
C PRO A 243 7.21 -27.99 45.26
N PRO A 244 8.20 -28.09 46.17
CA PRO A 244 8.28 -27.27 47.36
C PRO A 244 8.23 -25.78 47.02
N PHE A 245 7.62 -24.97 47.90
CA PHE A 245 7.37 -23.54 47.67
C PHE A 245 8.63 -22.75 47.29
N SER A 246 9.79 -23.12 47.85
CA SER A 246 11.09 -22.50 47.53
C SER A 246 11.46 -22.61 46.05
N SER A 247 11.15 -23.73 45.39
CA SER A 247 11.37 -23.92 43.96
C SER A 247 10.35 -23.16 43.11
N ARG A 248 9.10 -23.06 43.59
CA ARG A 248 7.98 -22.39 42.87
C ARG A 248 8.19 -20.88 42.75
N ARG A 249 8.83 -20.25 43.73
CA ARG A 249 9.01 -18.78 43.76
C ARG A 249 9.80 -18.27 42.55
N GLY A 250 10.96 -18.87 42.26
CA GLY A 250 11.79 -18.48 41.10
C GLY A 250 11.09 -18.71 39.75
N MET A 251 10.26 -19.75 39.67
CA MET A 251 9.51 -20.12 38.47
C MET A 251 8.38 -19.14 38.16
N SER A 252 7.58 -18.78 39.18
CA SER A 252 6.53 -17.76 39.04
C SER A 252 7.10 -16.41 38.61
N LEU A 253 8.31 -16.08 39.09
CA LEU A 253 9.04 -14.89 38.65
C LEU A 253 9.48 -15.02 37.19
N GLY A 254 9.98 -16.19 36.77
CA GLY A 254 10.38 -16.45 35.39
C GLY A 254 9.25 -16.28 34.38
N VAL A 255 8.05 -16.81 34.66
CA VAL A 255 6.88 -16.63 33.77
C VAL A 255 6.49 -15.15 33.69
N LYS A 256 6.47 -14.43 34.82
CA LYS A 256 6.20 -12.98 34.84
C LYS A 256 7.22 -12.18 34.02
N VAL A 257 8.50 -12.50 34.16
CA VAL A 257 9.58 -11.86 33.40
C VAL A 257 9.41 -12.13 31.91
N LEU A 258 9.06 -13.35 31.50
CA LEU A 258 8.82 -13.67 30.10
C LEU A 258 7.65 -12.87 29.50
N TYR A 259 6.56 -12.73 30.24
CA TYR A 259 5.43 -11.88 29.82
C TYR A 259 5.84 -10.42 29.60
N ILE A 260 6.65 -9.87 30.52
CA ILE A 260 7.17 -8.51 30.40
C ILE A 260 8.07 -8.40 29.17
N ILE A 261 8.90 -9.41 28.89
CA ILE A 261 9.75 -9.45 27.69
C ILE A 261 8.90 -9.46 26.41
N ASN A 262 7.89 -10.32 26.32
CA ASN A 262 6.99 -10.37 25.15
C ASN A 262 6.28 -9.03 24.95
N LEU A 263 5.72 -8.45 26.02
CA LEU A 263 5.07 -7.13 25.99
C LEU A 263 6.03 -6.04 25.49
N THR A 264 7.23 -5.97 26.07
CA THR A 264 8.24 -4.97 25.70
C THR A 264 8.68 -5.15 24.25
N THR A 265 8.78 -6.39 23.77
CA THR A 265 9.20 -6.69 22.39
C THR A 265 8.13 -6.26 21.39
N MET A 266 6.86 -6.57 21.63
CA MET A 266 5.75 -6.14 20.76
C MET A 266 5.56 -4.63 20.79
N PHE A 267 5.65 -3.99 21.96
CA PHE A 267 5.61 -2.52 22.06
C PHE A 267 6.80 -1.88 21.34
N GLY A 268 8.01 -2.40 21.51
CA GLY A 268 9.20 -1.94 20.81
C GLY A 268 9.05 -2.06 19.29
N GLY A 269 8.55 -3.20 18.80
CA GLY A 269 8.20 -3.38 17.39
C GLY A 269 7.17 -2.38 16.90
N MET A 270 6.10 -2.14 17.67
CA MET A 270 5.05 -1.18 17.32
C MET A 270 5.54 0.27 17.31
N VAL A 271 6.49 0.63 18.18
CA VAL A 271 7.15 1.94 18.16
C VAL A 271 7.98 2.10 16.88
N VAL A 272 8.71 1.07 16.46
CA VAL A 272 9.45 1.08 15.18
C VAL A 272 8.48 1.23 14.00
N VAL A 273 7.39 0.46 13.97
CA VAL A 273 6.33 0.58 12.95
C VAL A 273 5.76 1.99 12.93
N SER A 274 5.37 2.53 14.09
CA SER A 274 4.81 3.89 14.23
C SER A 274 5.79 4.96 13.73
N PHE A 275 7.09 4.76 13.93
CA PHE A 275 8.13 5.66 13.44
C PHE A 275 8.24 5.59 11.92
N LEU A 276 8.32 4.39 11.34
CA LEU A 276 8.39 4.19 9.88
C LEU A 276 7.16 4.79 9.16
N GLN A 277 5.99 4.60 9.76
CA GLN A 277 4.72 5.19 9.30
C GLN A 277 4.72 6.72 9.42
N GLY A 278 5.28 7.26 10.50
CA GLY A 278 5.34 8.71 10.73
C GLY A 278 6.38 9.43 9.85
N THR A 279 7.45 8.75 9.44
CA THR A 279 8.48 9.33 8.56
C THR A 279 8.12 9.28 7.09
N GLY A 280 7.00 8.62 6.73
CA GLY A 280 6.67 8.32 5.35
C GLY A 280 7.67 7.37 4.70
N ALA A 281 8.44 6.59 5.49
CA ALA A 281 9.49 5.71 4.94
C ALA A 281 8.90 4.59 4.06
N LEU A 282 7.60 4.30 4.25
CA LEU A 282 6.84 3.29 3.55
C LEU A 282 6.14 3.82 2.29
N THR A 283 6.16 5.15 2.04
CA THR A 283 5.59 5.72 0.81
C THR A 283 6.44 5.33 -0.39
N CYS A 284 5.82 5.15 -1.55
CA CYS A 284 6.57 5.00 -2.80
C CYS A 284 7.55 6.19 -2.99
N PRO A 285 8.85 5.95 -3.25
CA PRO A 285 9.83 7.03 -3.36
C PRO A 285 9.72 7.78 -4.70
N SER A 286 9.15 7.18 -5.73
CA SER A 286 8.90 7.82 -7.02
C SER A 286 7.60 7.36 -7.67
N ILE A 287 6.80 8.30 -8.17
CA ILE A 287 5.51 8.02 -8.82
C ILE A 287 5.51 8.50 -10.26
N THR A 288 4.85 7.76 -11.14
CA THR A 288 4.58 8.15 -12.53
C THR A 288 3.16 8.69 -12.61
N VAL A 289 3.03 9.92 -13.11
CA VAL A 289 1.77 10.65 -13.12
C VAL A 289 1.30 10.89 -14.55
N THR A 290 0.01 10.66 -14.79
CA THR A 290 -0.65 11.02 -16.05
C THR A 290 -1.84 11.94 -15.77
N PHE A 291 -1.77 13.13 -16.34
CA PHE A 291 -2.78 14.19 -16.30
C PHE A 291 -3.69 14.13 -17.53
N PRO A 292 -4.91 14.71 -17.43
CA PRO A 292 -5.78 14.87 -18.59
C PRO A 292 -5.23 15.89 -19.59
N ASP A 293 -5.74 15.85 -20.82
CA ASP A 293 -5.44 16.80 -21.90
C ASP A 293 -6.20 18.13 -21.78
N ASP A 294 -6.60 18.51 -20.58
CA ASP A 294 -7.23 19.80 -20.32
C ASP A 294 -6.27 20.95 -20.65
N ILE A 295 -6.84 22.00 -21.25
CA ILE A 295 -6.10 23.19 -21.64
C ILE A 295 -6.66 24.38 -20.89
N TRP A 296 -5.78 25.11 -20.21
CA TRP A 296 -6.06 26.40 -19.62
C TRP A 296 -5.42 27.49 -20.46
N GLN A 297 -6.25 28.23 -21.18
CA GLN A 297 -5.80 29.38 -21.97
C GLN A 297 -5.50 30.56 -21.06
N ASP A 298 -4.47 31.32 -21.42
CA ASP A 298 -4.08 32.54 -20.71
C ASP A 298 -3.78 32.32 -19.21
N ALA A 299 -3.13 31.21 -18.86
CA ALA A 299 -2.68 30.94 -17.49
C ALA A 299 -1.69 32.03 -17.03
N VAL A 300 -1.85 32.48 -15.78
CA VAL A 300 -1.02 33.53 -15.20
C VAL A 300 0.30 32.93 -14.75
N VAL A 301 1.38 33.24 -15.47
CA VAL A 301 2.73 32.77 -15.16
C VAL A 301 3.54 33.88 -14.53
N VAL A 302 4.06 33.64 -13.34
CA VAL A 302 4.91 34.55 -12.58
C VAL A 302 6.37 34.16 -12.79
N SER A 303 7.24 35.12 -13.11
CA SER A 303 8.68 34.89 -13.17
C SER A 303 9.25 34.41 -11.83
N ASN A 304 10.41 33.76 -11.84
CA ASN A 304 11.13 33.37 -10.62
C ASN A 304 11.39 34.56 -9.67
N ASP A 305 11.47 35.78 -10.21
CA ASP A 305 11.66 37.02 -9.43
C ASP A 305 10.36 37.61 -8.88
N GLY A 306 9.20 37.00 -9.16
CA GLY A 306 7.89 37.48 -8.71
C GLY A 306 7.27 38.65 -9.50
N GLU A 307 8.05 39.36 -10.32
CA GLU A 307 7.60 40.66 -10.89
C GLU A 307 6.91 40.58 -12.26
N VAL A 308 7.12 39.53 -13.06
CA VAL A 308 6.59 39.48 -14.43
C VAL A 308 5.44 38.48 -14.54
N ILE A 309 4.26 39.00 -14.88
CA ILE A 309 3.09 38.21 -15.25
C ILE A 309 3.08 38.06 -16.78
N GLN A 310 3.35 36.86 -17.26
CA GLN A 310 3.10 36.48 -18.65
C GLN A 310 1.84 35.62 -18.71
N SER A 311 1.07 35.79 -19.79
CA SER A 311 -0.03 34.90 -20.13
C SER A 311 0.53 33.76 -20.97
N ALA A 312 0.27 32.51 -20.59
CA ALA A 312 0.69 31.34 -21.36
C ALA A 312 -0.42 30.28 -21.42
N ASP A 313 -0.55 29.59 -22.53
CA ASP A 313 -1.46 28.45 -22.63
C ASP A 313 -0.83 27.24 -21.93
N LEU A 314 -1.54 26.70 -20.93
CA LEU A 314 -1.13 25.55 -20.13
C LEU A 314 -1.86 24.30 -20.61
N ILE A 315 -1.13 23.26 -20.98
CA ILE A 315 -1.69 21.92 -21.23
C ILE A 315 -1.23 21.02 -20.09
N TYR A 316 -2.16 20.42 -19.36
CA TYR A 316 -1.85 19.66 -18.14
C TYR A 316 -1.00 18.42 -18.42
N SER A 317 -1.20 17.75 -19.54
CA SER A 317 -0.39 16.60 -19.95
C SER A 317 1.09 16.90 -20.15
N TYR A 318 1.49 18.18 -20.26
CA TYR A 318 2.91 18.56 -20.24
C TYR A 318 3.61 18.21 -18.93
N PHE A 319 2.86 18.02 -17.86
CA PHE A 319 3.36 17.65 -16.53
C PHE A 319 3.36 16.14 -16.29
N ASN A 320 3.01 15.33 -17.30
CA ASN A 320 3.11 13.87 -17.23
C ASN A 320 4.55 13.41 -16.97
N GLY A 321 4.73 12.23 -16.39
CA GLY A 321 6.04 11.61 -16.18
C GLY A 321 6.36 11.37 -14.71
N VAL A 322 7.64 11.24 -14.40
CA VAL A 322 8.13 10.82 -13.09
C VAL A 322 8.20 12.00 -12.11
N TYR A 323 7.73 11.76 -10.89
CA TYR A 323 7.89 12.62 -9.73
C TYR A 323 8.62 11.85 -8.64
N ARG A 324 9.57 12.48 -7.95
CA ARG A 324 10.31 11.87 -6.83
C ARG A 324 9.98 12.56 -5.52
N ARG A 325 9.90 11.76 -4.46
CA ARG A 325 9.70 12.26 -3.10
C ARG A 325 10.87 13.16 -2.70
N ASN A 326 10.56 14.40 -2.34
CA ASN A 326 11.54 15.37 -1.86
C ASN A 326 10.96 16.19 -0.69
N GLY A 327 11.20 15.71 0.53
CA GLY A 327 10.71 16.33 1.75
C GLY A 327 9.26 15.98 2.11
N THR A 328 8.74 16.68 3.11
CA THR A 328 7.37 16.52 3.60
C THR A 328 6.67 17.86 3.79
N HIS A 329 5.35 17.86 3.62
CA HIS A 329 4.45 19.00 3.86
C HIS A 329 3.27 18.49 4.68
N ASP A 330 2.95 19.15 5.79
CA ASP A 330 1.93 18.68 6.74
C ASP A 330 2.14 17.23 7.25
N GLY A 331 3.39 16.77 7.27
CA GLY A 331 3.77 15.41 7.66
C GLY A 331 3.61 14.36 6.55
N LEU A 332 3.22 14.76 5.34
CA LEU A 332 3.03 13.88 4.18
C LEU A 332 4.08 14.12 3.10
N PRO A 333 4.41 13.12 2.26
CA PRO A 333 5.44 13.28 1.25
C PRO A 333 5.09 14.36 0.22
N VAL A 334 6.10 15.10 -0.23
CA VAL A 334 6.00 15.99 -1.39
C VAL A 334 6.66 15.30 -2.56
N TYR A 335 5.93 15.15 -3.67
CA TYR A 335 6.46 14.60 -4.91
C TYR A 335 6.80 15.73 -5.86
N VAL A 336 8.07 15.79 -6.28
CA VAL A 336 8.60 16.85 -7.13
C VAL A 336 8.87 16.30 -8.52
N GLU A 337 8.38 17.02 -9.51
CA GLU A 337 8.52 16.68 -10.92
C GLU A 337 10.00 16.53 -11.34
N GLN A 338 10.30 15.50 -12.12
CA GLN A 338 11.62 15.27 -12.70
C GLN A 338 11.70 15.75 -14.16
N SER A 339 12.93 15.94 -14.64
CA SER A 339 13.26 16.21 -16.04
C SER A 339 12.68 15.16 -16.96
N LYS A 340 12.05 15.61 -18.04
CA LYS A 340 11.38 14.71 -19.00
C LYS A 340 12.30 13.80 -19.80
N ILE A 341 13.61 14.09 -19.82
CA ILE A 341 14.57 13.35 -20.63
C ILE A 341 15.46 12.42 -19.80
N LEU A 342 16.01 12.92 -18.69
CA LEU A 342 16.94 12.14 -17.86
C LEU A 342 16.35 11.57 -16.55
N ASP A 343 15.07 11.86 -16.24
CA ASP A 343 14.47 11.52 -14.93
C ASP A 343 15.33 11.96 -13.73
N GLN A 344 15.88 13.18 -13.85
CA GLN A 344 16.70 13.85 -12.84
C GLN A 344 16.02 15.13 -12.36
N GLU A 345 16.45 15.68 -11.23
CA GLU A 345 15.96 16.98 -10.78
C GLU A 345 16.32 18.08 -11.79
N TYR A 346 15.38 18.98 -12.06
CA TYR A 346 15.67 20.18 -12.86
C TYR A 346 16.66 21.09 -12.12
N GLN A 347 17.64 21.63 -12.84
CA GLN A 347 18.61 22.55 -12.25
C GLN A 347 18.13 24.00 -12.28
N THR A 348 17.39 24.37 -13.34
CA THR A 348 16.95 25.76 -13.58
C THR A 348 15.46 25.88 -13.80
N THR A 349 14.85 24.91 -14.46
CA THR A 349 13.41 24.86 -14.66
C THR A 349 12.73 24.62 -13.30
N PRO A 350 11.75 25.45 -12.91
CA PRO A 350 10.99 25.20 -11.70
C PRO A 350 10.16 23.92 -11.88
N PRO A 351 10.28 22.91 -10.99
CA PRO A 351 9.46 21.71 -11.05
C PRO A 351 8.05 21.98 -10.52
N ALA A 352 7.08 21.21 -11.00
CA ALA A 352 5.80 21.09 -10.31
C ALA A 352 5.88 20.20 -9.06
N GLU A 353 4.92 20.37 -8.17
CA GLU A 353 4.81 19.63 -6.92
C GLU A 353 3.44 18.98 -6.79
N ILE A 354 3.41 17.78 -6.24
CA ILE A 354 2.21 17.12 -5.74
C ILE A 354 2.38 16.90 -4.25
N LYS A 355 1.46 17.43 -3.45
CA LYS A 355 1.50 17.30 -1.99
C LYS A 355 0.12 17.36 -1.37
N TYR A 356 0.01 16.91 -0.14
CA TYR A 356 -1.22 17.08 0.63
C TYR A 356 -1.31 18.52 1.16
N CYS A 357 -2.49 19.12 1.02
CA CYS A 357 -2.78 20.43 1.58
C CYS A 357 -3.86 20.33 2.65
N LYS A 358 -3.49 20.64 3.90
CA LYS A 358 -4.40 20.54 5.04
C LYS A 358 -5.61 21.49 4.96
N SER A 359 -5.48 22.67 4.36
CA SER A 359 -6.60 23.62 4.21
C SER A 359 -7.67 23.12 3.24
N GLU A 360 -7.28 22.24 2.31
CA GLU A 360 -8.16 21.64 1.30
C GLU A 360 -8.61 20.22 1.70
N GLU A 361 -7.97 19.62 2.72
CA GLU A 361 -8.10 18.22 3.10
C GLU A 361 -7.94 17.27 1.90
N ALA A 362 -7.04 17.62 0.98
CA ALA A 362 -6.91 16.97 -0.32
C ALA A 362 -5.46 16.96 -0.82
N TRP A 363 -5.14 15.99 -1.69
CA TRP A 363 -3.93 16.01 -2.48
C TRP A 363 -4.06 17.02 -3.60
N VAL A 364 -3.04 17.85 -3.76
CA VAL A 364 -3.01 18.93 -4.73
C VAL A 364 -1.78 18.84 -5.61
N PHE A 365 -1.98 19.05 -6.91
CA PHE A 365 -0.91 19.36 -7.85
C PHE A 365 -0.85 20.89 -8.01
N MET A 366 0.35 21.43 -7.89
CA MET A 366 0.58 22.87 -7.97
C MET A 366 1.92 23.20 -8.59
N HIS A 367 2.07 24.45 -9.00
CA HIS A 367 3.33 24.96 -9.53
C HIS A 367 3.55 26.39 -9.01
N ARG A 368 4.70 26.65 -8.39
CA ARG A 368 4.97 27.94 -7.71
C ARG A 368 4.81 29.19 -8.59
N ASN A 369 5.11 29.04 -9.88
CA ASN A 369 5.06 30.11 -10.89
C ASN A 369 3.75 30.16 -11.68
N ILE A 370 2.75 29.30 -11.41
CA ILE A 370 1.47 29.32 -12.14
C ILE A 370 0.36 29.64 -11.13
N ARG A 371 -0.43 30.69 -11.39
CA ARG A 371 -1.43 31.23 -10.44
C ARG A 371 -2.80 31.34 -11.08
N LYS A 372 -3.88 31.10 -10.33
CA LYS A 372 -5.26 31.25 -10.85
C LYS A 372 -5.59 32.70 -11.14
N SER A 373 -5.02 33.61 -10.35
CA SER A 373 -5.22 35.06 -10.48
C SER A 373 -3.97 35.84 -10.05
N ARG A 374 -3.97 37.16 -10.27
CA ARG A 374 -2.87 38.04 -9.87
C ARG A 374 -2.78 38.27 -8.36
N SER A 375 -3.87 38.03 -7.64
CA SER A 375 -4.00 38.24 -6.19
C SER A 375 -4.21 36.91 -5.47
N ASP A 376 -3.69 35.83 -6.04
CA ASP A 376 -3.84 34.48 -5.52
C ASP A 376 -2.81 34.24 -4.40
N ASP A 377 -3.18 34.70 -3.21
CA ASP A 377 -2.42 34.57 -1.96
C ASP A 377 -2.82 33.30 -1.17
N ASP A 378 -3.48 32.35 -1.83
CA ASP A 378 -3.85 31.08 -1.21
C ASP A 378 -2.60 30.32 -0.72
N GLU A 379 -2.68 29.73 0.48
CA GLU A 379 -1.61 28.90 1.05
C GLU A 379 -1.29 27.70 0.15
N CYS A 380 -2.32 27.18 -0.54
CA CYS A 380 -2.23 26.11 -1.50
C CYS A 380 -2.87 26.51 -2.84
N PRO A 381 -2.14 27.20 -3.73
CA PRO A 381 -2.63 27.61 -5.04
C PRO A 381 -2.66 26.41 -6.00
N TRP A 382 -3.54 25.46 -5.72
CA TRP A 382 -3.64 24.19 -6.42
C TRP A 382 -4.15 24.37 -7.85
N LEU A 383 -3.59 23.65 -8.81
CA LEU A 383 -4.03 23.61 -10.21
C LEU A 383 -4.92 22.40 -10.49
N LEU A 384 -4.71 21.32 -9.75
CA LEU A 384 -5.54 20.13 -9.75
C LEU A 384 -5.63 19.64 -8.30
N ARG A 385 -6.80 19.17 -7.86
CA ARG A 385 -6.99 18.61 -6.51
C ARG A 385 -7.83 17.33 -6.52
N SER A 386 -7.53 16.43 -5.59
CA SER A 386 -8.34 15.25 -5.32
C SER A 386 -9.67 15.62 -4.64
N PRO A 387 -10.60 14.66 -4.51
CA PRO A 387 -11.64 14.75 -3.49
C PRO A 387 -11.04 14.92 -2.09
N VAL A 388 -11.85 15.41 -1.16
CA VAL A 388 -11.49 15.43 0.27
C VAL A 388 -11.18 14.01 0.72
N THR A 389 -10.03 13.82 1.33
CA THR A 389 -9.52 12.50 1.67
C THR A 389 -8.66 12.53 2.93
N SER A 390 -8.79 11.47 3.73
CA SER A 390 -7.88 11.15 4.84
C SER A 390 -6.77 10.19 4.41
N GLU A 391 -6.75 9.76 3.15
CA GLU A 391 -5.73 8.83 2.67
C GLU A 391 -4.35 9.51 2.64
N TYR A 392 -3.41 8.84 3.29
CA TYR A 392 -2.05 9.33 3.46
C TYR A 392 -1.11 8.93 2.32
N ASP A 393 -1.50 7.96 1.49
CA ASP A 393 -0.83 7.66 0.23
C ASP A 393 -1.68 8.19 -0.93
N ILE A 394 -1.04 8.91 -1.85
CA ILE A 394 -1.69 9.39 -3.07
C ILE A 394 -2.18 8.24 -3.97
N LEU A 395 -1.55 7.07 -3.88
CA LEU A 395 -1.92 5.89 -4.66
C LEU A 395 -3.29 5.32 -4.25
N ASP A 396 -3.70 5.54 -2.99
CA ASP A 396 -4.98 5.08 -2.45
C ASP A 396 -6.13 6.08 -2.68
N VAL A 397 -5.81 7.27 -3.20
CA VAL A 397 -6.80 8.34 -3.42
C VAL A 397 -7.67 8.02 -4.62
N SER A 398 -8.87 7.53 -4.33
CA SER A 398 -9.89 7.26 -5.34
C SER A 398 -10.80 8.47 -5.62
N GLY A 399 -11.40 8.50 -6.81
CA GLY A 399 -12.44 9.46 -7.17
C GLY A 399 -12.05 10.44 -8.29
N LEU A 400 -12.96 11.38 -8.58
CA LEU A 400 -12.81 12.34 -9.67
C LEU A 400 -12.04 13.57 -9.22
N TRP A 401 -10.92 13.85 -9.88
CA TRP A 401 -10.12 15.03 -9.59
C TRP A 401 -10.75 16.28 -10.21
N THR A 402 -10.55 17.42 -9.53
CA THR A 402 -11.01 18.74 -10.00
C THR A 402 -9.84 19.49 -10.62
N VAL A 403 -9.98 19.91 -11.88
CA VAL A 403 -8.97 20.65 -12.66
C VAL A 403 -9.35 22.13 -12.72
N TRP A 404 -8.38 23.02 -12.61
CA TRP A 404 -8.54 24.45 -12.89
C TRP A 404 -8.14 24.79 -14.34
N ALA A 405 -9.12 24.89 -15.23
CA ALA A 405 -8.88 25.24 -16.64
C ALA A 405 -9.30 26.68 -16.98
N GLY A 406 -9.11 27.61 -16.04
CA GLY A 406 -9.75 28.94 -16.04
C GLY A 406 -11.19 28.92 -15.49
N SER A 407 -11.73 27.72 -15.31
CA SER A 407 -12.93 27.41 -14.53
C SER A 407 -12.77 26.02 -13.90
N PHE A 408 -13.53 25.73 -12.87
CA PHE A 408 -13.53 24.41 -12.24
C PHE A 408 -14.17 23.39 -13.17
N LYS A 409 -13.39 22.38 -13.56
CA LYS A 409 -13.89 21.20 -14.27
C LYS A 409 -13.78 19.98 -13.36
N GLN A 410 -14.88 19.27 -13.21
CA GLN A 410 -14.91 17.97 -12.53
C GLN A 410 -14.73 16.85 -13.54
N GLY A 411 -14.16 15.72 -13.09
CA GLY A 411 -14.06 14.52 -13.92
C GLY A 411 -12.75 14.38 -14.68
N GLY A 412 -11.69 15.09 -14.27
CA GLY A 412 -10.36 14.86 -14.83
C GLY A 412 -9.87 13.45 -14.50
N THR A 413 -9.43 12.70 -15.51
CA THR A 413 -8.74 11.43 -15.32
C THR A 413 -7.30 11.72 -14.91
N PHE A 414 -7.02 11.56 -13.63
CA PHE A 414 -5.68 11.64 -13.07
C PHE A 414 -5.29 10.24 -12.61
N THR A 415 -4.17 9.73 -13.13
CA THR A 415 -3.66 8.43 -12.72
C THR A 415 -2.26 8.58 -12.15
N VAL A 416 -2.02 7.87 -11.06
CA VAL A 416 -0.73 7.80 -10.37
C VAL A 416 -0.41 6.34 -10.18
N VAL A 417 0.82 5.97 -10.52
CA VAL A 417 1.34 4.62 -10.34
C VAL A 417 2.70 4.74 -9.65
N CYS A 418 3.03 3.83 -8.75
CA CYS A 418 4.38 3.76 -8.20
C CYS A 418 5.36 3.39 -9.33
N SER A 419 6.42 4.16 -9.51
CA SER A 419 7.40 3.91 -10.58
C SER A 419 8.33 2.73 -10.25
N GLU A 420 8.38 2.31 -8.99
CA GLU A 420 9.20 1.17 -8.57
C GLU A 420 8.44 -0.14 -8.73
N CYS A 421 9.16 -1.17 -9.18
CA CYS A 421 8.63 -2.52 -9.25
C CYS A 421 8.86 -3.27 -7.94
N SER A 422 7.97 -4.21 -7.62
CA SER A 422 8.16 -5.13 -6.52
C SER A 422 8.98 -6.36 -6.96
N ASP A 423 9.89 -6.86 -6.11
CA ASP A 423 10.61 -8.13 -6.32
C ASP A 423 9.69 -9.38 -6.28
N SER A 424 8.38 -9.17 -6.17
CA SER A 424 7.43 -10.27 -6.14
C SER A 424 7.54 -11.08 -7.44
N SER A 425 7.37 -12.41 -7.35
CA SER A 425 7.61 -13.35 -8.46
C SER A 425 6.76 -13.11 -9.71
N ASN A 426 5.86 -12.13 -9.68
CA ASN A 426 5.04 -11.72 -10.80
C ASN A 426 5.67 -10.50 -11.45
N ASN A 427 6.25 -10.67 -12.62
CA ASN A 427 6.77 -9.59 -13.48
C ASN A 427 5.67 -8.64 -14.00
N SER A 428 4.50 -8.57 -13.36
CA SER A 428 3.38 -7.72 -13.77
C SER A 428 3.74 -6.24 -13.73
N ASP A 429 4.56 -5.82 -12.76
CA ASP A 429 4.99 -4.43 -12.59
C ASP A 429 5.91 -3.97 -13.74
N CYS A 430 6.53 -4.94 -14.42
CA CYS A 430 7.36 -4.74 -15.61
C CYS A 430 6.66 -5.28 -16.88
N ASN A 431 5.32 -5.22 -16.92
CA ASN A 431 4.46 -5.63 -18.04
C ASN A 431 4.72 -7.04 -18.59
N PHE A 432 5.25 -7.95 -17.77
CA PHE A 432 5.73 -9.28 -18.15
C PHE A 432 6.87 -9.30 -19.19
N TYR A 433 7.40 -8.14 -19.56
CA TYR A 433 8.50 -7.95 -20.51
C TYR A 433 9.81 -7.54 -19.84
N GLY A 434 9.83 -7.43 -18.51
CA GLY A 434 11.04 -7.13 -17.75
C GLY A 434 11.14 -7.92 -16.45
N GLN A 435 12.29 -7.80 -15.79
CA GLN A 435 12.54 -8.32 -14.45
C GLN A 435 12.78 -7.13 -13.51
N CYS A 436 12.18 -7.18 -12.32
CA CYS A 436 12.50 -6.21 -11.29
C CYS A 436 13.88 -6.50 -10.68
N VAL A 437 14.76 -5.50 -10.71
CA VAL A 437 16.10 -5.54 -10.11
C VAL A 437 16.33 -4.23 -9.37
N ASP A 438 16.49 -4.30 -8.05
CA ASP A 438 16.70 -3.14 -7.17
C ASP A 438 15.60 -2.07 -7.34
N GLY A 439 14.33 -2.50 -7.40
CA GLY A 439 13.17 -1.61 -7.57
C GLY A 439 12.99 -1.04 -8.99
N LYS A 440 13.84 -1.42 -9.95
CA LYS A 440 13.77 -0.96 -11.34
C LYS A 440 13.50 -2.11 -12.31
N CYS A 441 12.66 -1.85 -13.31
CA CYS A 441 12.42 -2.81 -14.37
C CYS A 441 13.58 -2.84 -15.35
N ILE A 442 14.23 -4.00 -15.46
CA ILE A 442 15.19 -4.30 -16.53
C ILE A 442 14.46 -5.08 -17.61
N CYS A 443 14.27 -4.47 -18.79
CA CYS A 443 13.53 -5.08 -19.88
C CYS A 443 14.29 -6.27 -20.49
N MET A 444 13.58 -7.39 -20.66
CA MET A 444 14.07 -8.64 -21.23
C MET A 444 13.83 -8.68 -22.75
N GLY A 445 14.53 -9.59 -23.45
CA GLY A 445 14.27 -9.87 -24.87
C GLY A 445 15.08 -9.03 -25.86
N ASP A 446 16.41 -9.03 -25.77
CA ASP A 446 17.36 -8.39 -26.71
C ASP A 446 17.03 -6.92 -27.07
N GLY A 447 16.33 -6.21 -26.18
CA GLY A 447 15.92 -4.82 -26.36
C GLY A 447 14.63 -4.63 -27.17
N ASP A 448 13.76 -5.63 -27.26
CA ASP A 448 12.43 -5.52 -27.90
C ASP A 448 11.45 -4.63 -27.13
N TYR A 449 11.72 -4.37 -25.85
CA TYR A 449 10.90 -3.53 -24.97
C TYR A 449 11.77 -2.52 -24.21
N PHE A 450 11.18 -1.37 -23.89
CA PHE A 450 11.79 -0.26 -23.15
C PHE A 450 10.71 0.49 -22.34
N GLY A 451 11.11 1.59 -21.67
CA GLY A 451 10.26 2.34 -20.75
C GLY A 451 10.52 1.96 -19.29
N ASN A 452 10.03 2.78 -18.36
CA ASN A 452 10.26 2.61 -16.92
C ASN A 452 9.66 1.30 -16.36
N HIS A 453 8.64 0.75 -17.02
CA HIS A 453 7.96 -0.49 -16.69
C HIS A 453 8.00 -1.53 -17.83
N CYS A 454 8.90 -1.38 -18.81
CA CYS A 454 8.95 -2.24 -20.01
C CYS A 454 7.61 -2.33 -20.76
N GLU A 455 6.79 -1.29 -20.64
CA GLU A 455 5.44 -1.17 -21.21
C GLU A 455 5.47 -0.87 -22.72
N HIS A 456 6.65 -0.54 -23.26
CA HIS A 456 6.78 0.03 -24.59
C HIS A 456 7.56 -0.90 -25.49
N LYS A 457 7.00 -1.26 -26.65
CA LYS A 457 7.74 -2.00 -27.68
C LYS A 457 8.78 -1.09 -28.32
N ARG A 458 9.97 -1.62 -28.62
CA ARG A 458 11.08 -0.88 -29.22
C ARG A 458 10.60 -0.09 -30.43
N PRO A 459 10.92 1.20 -30.50
CA PRO A 459 10.48 2.05 -31.59
C PRO A 459 11.24 1.75 -32.88
N CYS A 460 10.67 2.19 -34.00
CA CYS A 460 11.35 2.17 -35.29
C CYS A 460 12.59 3.06 -35.27
N LYS A 461 13.71 2.54 -35.77
CA LYS A 461 14.98 3.29 -35.85
C LYS A 461 14.89 4.48 -36.80
N THR A 462 14.17 4.26 -37.90
CA THR A 462 13.92 5.26 -38.93
C THR A 462 12.42 5.31 -39.18
N LEU A 463 11.89 6.53 -39.24
CA LEU A 463 10.52 6.80 -39.65
C LEU A 463 10.54 7.42 -41.03
N ARG A 464 9.59 7.01 -41.86
CA ARG A 464 9.33 7.61 -43.16
C ARG A 464 7.94 8.23 -43.16
N GLY A 465 7.88 9.52 -43.46
CA GLY A 465 6.61 10.22 -43.61
C GLY A 465 6.06 10.08 -45.03
N ASP A 466 4.75 10.24 -45.18
CA ASP A 466 4.06 10.14 -46.49
C ASP A 466 4.60 11.10 -47.56
N ASN A 467 5.21 12.21 -47.15
CA ASN A 467 5.85 13.17 -48.06
C ASN A 467 7.29 12.78 -48.45
N GLY A 468 7.74 11.58 -48.06
CA GLY A 468 9.09 11.08 -48.29
C GLY A 468 10.12 11.62 -47.31
N ASP A 469 9.70 12.26 -46.23
CA ASP A 469 10.58 12.70 -45.15
C ASP A 469 11.11 11.55 -44.32
N ILE A 470 12.37 11.61 -43.94
CA ILE A 470 13.09 10.58 -43.20
C ILE A 470 13.52 11.16 -41.86
N TRP A 471 13.22 10.44 -40.79
CA TRP A 471 13.60 10.78 -39.42
C TRP A 471 14.33 9.60 -38.81
N SER A 472 15.36 9.85 -38.01
CA SER A 472 16.03 8.78 -37.26
C SER A 472 15.90 9.03 -35.77
N ILE A 473 15.97 7.97 -34.95
CA ILE A 473 16.13 8.13 -33.51
C ILE A 473 17.34 9.03 -33.23
N ARG A 474 17.18 9.93 -32.26
CA ARG A 474 18.23 10.80 -31.77
C ARG A 474 18.97 10.05 -30.66
N THR A 475 20.27 9.91 -30.84
CA THR A 475 21.17 9.36 -29.82
C THR A 475 22.03 10.46 -29.23
N ASP A 476 22.50 10.24 -28.01
CA ASP A 476 23.55 11.04 -27.38
C ASP A 476 24.95 10.68 -27.97
N PRO A 477 26.04 11.33 -27.52
CA PRO A 477 27.39 11.03 -27.98
C PRO A 477 27.88 9.60 -27.66
N ASP A 478 27.33 8.97 -26.62
CA ASP A 478 27.66 7.60 -26.22
C ASP A 478 26.86 6.56 -27.03
N GLY A 479 25.88 7.03 -27.82
CA GLY A 479 25.04 6.20 -28.68
C GLY A 479 23.74 5.75 -28.02
N GLU A 480 23.45 6.23 -26.80
CA GLU A 480 22.21 5.92 -26.09
C GLU A 480 21.05 6.73 -26.66
N GLU A 481 19.87 6.11 -26.73
CA GLU A 481 18.66 6.73 -27.27
C GLU A 481 18.17 7.84 -26.31
N ILE A 482 17.97 9.05 -26.82
CA ILE A 482 17.44 10.15 -26.01
C ILE A 482 15.92 10.00 -25.92
N LEU A 483 15.44 9.64 -24.73
CA LEU A 483 14.02 9.51 -24.45
C LEU A 483 13.45 10.82 -23.91
N ALA A 484 12.21 11.16 -24.25
CA ALA A 484 11.43 12.23 -23.65
C ALA A 484 10.09 11.65 -23.21
N TYR A 485 9.75 11.72 -21.92
CA TYR A 485 8.60 11.04 -21.31
C TYR A 485 8.60 9.54 -21.67
N ASP A 486 9.73 8.87 -21.43
CA ASP A 486 9.95 7.44 -21.72
C ASP A 486 9.76 7.04 -23.19
N ARG A 487 9.87 7.98 -24.13
CA ARG A 487 9.68 7.74 -25.57
C ARG A 487 10.82 8.29 -26.41
N PRO A 488 11.23 7.63 -27.50
CA PRO A 488 12.33 8.10 -28.32
C PRO A 488 12.08 9.50 -28.87
N THR A 489 13.12 10.31 -28.91
CA THR A 489 13.13 11.52 -29.72
C THR A 489 13.71 11.21 -31.10
N TYR A 490 13.18 11.85 -32.13
CA TYR A 490 13.65 11.67 -33.51
C TYR A 490 14.21 12.98 -34.06
N ILE A 491 15.19 12.87 -34.95
CA ILE A 491 15.79 13.99 -35.67
C ILE A 491 15.52 13.84 -37.17
N TYR A 492 15.07 14.93 -37.78
CA TYR A 492 14.83 14.99 -39.22
C TYR A 492 16.15 14.86 -40.00
N LYS A 493 16.14 14.08 -41.08
CA LYS A 493 17.30 13.85 -41.96
C LYS A 493 17.12 14.45 -43.35
N SER A 494 16.02 14.16 -44.03
CA SER A 494 15.82 14.56 -45.44
C SER A 494 14.38 14.39 -45.91
N GLY A 495 14.04 14.87 -47.11
CA GLY A 495 12.81 14.55 -47.85
C GLY A 495 11.71 15.62 -47.82
N PHE A 496 11.57 16.37 -46.74
CA PHE A 496 10.59 17.44 -46.62
C PHE A 496 10.98 18.69 -47.43
N ASN A 497 10.06 19.23 -48.21
CA ASN A 497 10.24 20.46 -48.99
C ASN A 497 10.12 21.74 -48.11
N THR A 498 10.87 21.80 -47.02
CA THR A 498 11.04 23.02 -46.22
C THR A 498 12.47 23.50 -46.34
N THR A 499 12.62 24.80 -46.61
CA THR A 499 13.91 25.48 -46.54
C THR A 499 14.29 25.65 -45.06
N LEU A 500 14.81 24.59 -44.44
CA LEU A 500 15.51 24.67 -43.17
C LEU A 500 16.79 25.49 -43.38
N GLN A 501 17.10 26.42 -42.48
CA GLN A 501 18.40 27.09 -42.53
C GLN A 501 19.52 26.07 -42.24
N GLU A 502 20.73 26.29 -42.75
CA GLU A 502 21.87 25.34 -42.61
C GLU A 502 22.20 24.95 -41.16
N ASN A 503 21.70 25.69 -40.16
CA ASN A 503 21.93 25.46 -38.73
C ASN A 503 20.66 25.10 -37.94
N GLU A 504 19.56 24.81 -38.63
CA GLU A 504 18.30 24.40 -38.00
C GLU A 504 18.10 22.90 -38.18
N THR A 505 17.72 22.23 -37.09
CA THR A 505 17.32 20.83 -37.11
C THR A 505 15.90 20.71 -36.56
N THR A 506 15.10 19.81 -37.12
CA THR A 506 13.77 19.53 -36.59
C THR A 506 13.83 18.28 -35.72
N VAL A 507 13.38 18.41 -34.48
CA VAL A 507 13.28 17.32 -33.51
C VAL A 507 11.81 16.97 -33.32
N LEU A 508 11.48 15.70 -33.47
CA LEU A 508 10.17 15.14 -33.14
C LEU A 508 10.26 14.50 -31.75
N ALA A 509 9.49 15.02 -30.79
CA ALA A 509 9.50 14.55 -29.40
C ALA A 509 8.09 14.43 -28.85
N TYR A 510 7.88 13.46 -27.97
CA TYR A 510 6.64 13.36 -27.22
C TYR A 510 6.61 14.41 -26.10
N THR A 511 5.45 15.00 -25.88
CA THR A 511 5.25 16.12 -24.93
C THR A 511 4.32 15.77 -23.77
N GLY A 512 4.07 14.48 -23.56
CA GLY A 512 3.21 13.96 -22.49
C GLY A 512 1.85 13.45 -22.96
N SER A 513 1.32 13.98 -24.07
CA SER A 513 0.13 13.40 -24.75
C SER A 513 0.21 13.37 -26.26
N ARG A 514 1.12 14.14 -26.87
CA ARG A 514 1.23 14.35 -28.31
C ARG A 514 2.67 14.40 -28.75
N TRP A 515 2.90 14.10 -30.02
CA TRP A 515 4.17 14.27 -30.69
C TRP A 515 4.28 15.66 -31.32
N PHE A 516 5.38 16.34 -31.05
CA PHE A 516 5.66 17.69 -31.52
C PHE A 516 6.92 17.70 -32.35
N ALA A 517 6.84 18.26 -33.56
CA ALA A 517 8.00 18.52 -34.40
C ALA A 517 8.44 19.98 -34.24
N MET A 518 9.58 20.17 -33.58
CA MET A 518 10.11 21.47 -33.15
C MET A 518 11.40 21.79 -33.89
N VAL A 519 11.52 23.00 -34.43
CA VAL A 519 12.75 23.49 -35.04
C VAL A 519 13.70 24.03 -33.96
N VAL A 520 14.86 23.41 -33.84
CA VAL A 520 15.92 23.76 -32.88
C VAL A 520 17.12 24.32 -33.66
N ASN A 521 17.68 25.43 -33.19
CA ASN A 521 18.85 26.06 -33.81
C ASN A 521 20.15 25.54 -33.17
N ALA A 522 20.94 24.81 -33.94
CA ALA A 522 22.19 24.18 -33.49
C ALA A 522 23.31 25.20 -33.16
N ASN A 523 23.30 26.38 -33.76
CA ASN A 523 24.33 27.41 -33.51
C ASN A 523 24.16 28.12 -32.17
N ARG A 524 22.94 28.17 -31.62
CA ARG A 524 22.74 28.69 -30.25
C ARG A 524 23.30 27.76 -29.18
N THR A 525 23.51 26.50 -29.52
CA THR A 525 24.03 25.46 -28.63
C THR A 525 25.48 25.09 -28.98
N GLY A 526 26.27 26.00 -29.56
CA GLY A 526 27.61 25.73 -30.14
C GLY A 526 28.72 25.20 -29.20
N SER A 527 28.38 24.72 -28.02
CA SER A 527 29.18 23.85 -27.17
C SER A 527 28.33 22.62 -26.89
N ASP A 528 28.89 21.41 -26.92
CA ASP A 528 28.17 20.16 -26.57
C ASP A 528 27.35 20.30 -25.27
N SER A 529 27.83 21.12 -24.33
CA SER A 529 27.12 21.50 -23.09
C SER A 529 25.74 22.17 -23.28
N GLY A 530 25.51 22.88 -24.38
CA GLY A 530 24.28 23.59 -24.66
C GLY A 530 23.14 22.67 -25.10
N SER A 531 23.44 21.64 -25.89
CA SER A 531 22.47 20.61 -26.29
C SER A 531 22.10 19.75 -25.09
N ASP A 532 23.10 19.32 -24.32
CA ASP A 532 22.88 18.53 -23.09
C ASP A 532 22.05 19.30 -22.08
N ARG A 533 22.37 20.58 -21.85
CA ARG A 533 21.60 21.43 -20.95
C ARG A 533 20.15 21.61 -21.45
N ALA A 534 19.95 21.81 -22.75
CA ALA A 534 18.60 21.93 -23.30
C ALA A 534 17.80 20.64 -23.14
N ALA A 535 18.45 19.48 -23.20
CA ALA A 535 17.81 18.19 -22.95
C ALA A 535 17.49 17.99 -21.45
N ARG A 536 18.44 18.29 -20.54
CA ARG A 536 18.24 18.18 -19.09
C ARG A 536 17.16 19.11 -18.55
N GLU A 537 16.99 20.26 -19.18
CA GLU A 537 16.02 21.27 -18.74
C GLU A 537 14.75 21.25 -19.58
N PHE A 538 14.58 20.27 -20.48
CA PHE A 538 13.43 20.21 -21.36
C PHE A 538 12.14 19.98 -20.57
N HIS A 539 11.22 20.92 -20.72
CA HIS A 539 9.85 20.85 -20.25
C HIS A 539 8.94 21.55 -21.26
N ALA A 540 7.93 20.85 -21.78
CA ALA A 540 7.11 21.35 -22.89
C ALA A 540 6.48 22.73 -22.63
N PHE A 541 5.97 22.96 -21.40
CA PHE A 541 5.47 24.28 -20.98
C PHE A 541 6.56 25.37 -20.97
N TRP A 542 7.66 25.18 -20.22
CA TRP A 542 8.70 26.21 -20.01
C TRP A 542 9.54 26.51 -21.25
N ASN A 543 9.76 25.53 -22.12
CA ASN A 543 10.41 25.74 -23.40
C ASN A 543 9.48 26.38 -24.44
N ALA A 544 8.23 26.67 -24.05
CA ALA A 544 7.17 27.11 -24.93
C ALA A 544 7.11 26.20 -26.16
N ALA A 545 6.92 24.90 -25.97
CA ALA A 545 6.75 23.93 -27.06
C ALA A 545 5.59 24.32 -27.99
N TYR A 546 4.73 25.26 -27.61
CA TYR A 546 3.74 25.87 -28.48
C TYR A 546 4.23 27.15 -29.21
N ASN A 547 5.50 27.51 -29.18
CA ASN A 547 6.00 28.71 -29.86
C ASN A 547 6.11 28.52 -31.40
N ARG A 548 6.63 29.53 -32.10
CA ARG A 548 6.82 29.51 -33.57
C ARG A 548 7.76 28.40 -34.09
N LEU A 549 8.49 27.74 -33.20
CA LEU A 549 9.42 26.66 -33.53
C LEU A 549 8.68 25.37 -33.84
N THR A 550 7.49 25.15 -33.27
CA THR A 550 6.70 23.94 -33.55
C THR A 550 5.97 24.08 -34.87
N LYS A 551 6.24 23.13 -35.76
CA LYS A 551 5.69 23.07 -37.13
C LYS A 551 4.59 22.04 -37.23
N PHE A 552 4.77 20.87 -36.64
CA PHE A 552 3.81 19.78 -36.68
C PHE A 552 3.42 19.34 -35.27
N VAL A 553 2.17 18.94 -35.14
CA VAL A 553 1.62 18.33 -33.93
C VAL A 553 0.79 17.12 -34.30
N SER A 554 0.86 16.05 -33.51
CA SER A 554 0.02 14.88 -33.71
C SER A 554 -1.34 15.01 -33.03
N ASP A 555 -2.26 14.11 -33.37
CA ASP A 555 -3.37 13.79 -32.46
C ASP A 555 -2.86 13.24 -31.11
N PRO A 556 -3.67 13.30 -30.03
CA PRO A 556 -3.31 12.66 -28.77
C PRO A 556 -3.00 11.18 -29.02
N ALA A 557 -1.85 10.74 -28.53
CA ALA A 557 -1.39 9.39 -28.70
C ALA A 557 -0.86 8.88 -27.36
N THR A 558 -1.31 7.69 -26.98
CA THR A 558 -0.72 6.92 -25.88
C THR A 558 0.38 5.98 -26.38
N ASP A 559 0.51 5.81 -27.70
CA ASP A 559 1.45 4.89 -28.34
C ASP A 559 2.85 5.47 -28.49
N THR A 560 3.84 4.61 -28.25
CA THR A 560 5.27 4.93 -28.07
C THR A 560 5.96 5.32 -29.34
N SER A 561 5.30 5.01 -30.44
CA SER A 561 5.71 5.33 -31.79
C SER A 561 4.73 6.36 -32.35
N PRO A 562 5.22 7.34 -33.13
CA PRO A 562 4.36 8.24 -33.88
C PRO A 562 3.73 7.56 -35.13
N ILE A 563 4.01 6.27 -35.37
CA ILE A 563 3.42 5.49 -36.46
C ILE A 563 1.91 5.35 -36.27
N ALA A 564 1.16 5.39 -37.37
CA ALA A 564 -0.30 5.34 -37.38
C ALA A 564 -0.99 6.49 -36.62
N VAL A 565 -0.26 7.54 -36.24
CA VAL A 565 -0.82 8.76 -35.64
C VAL A 565 -0.92 9.84 -36.71
N ASP A 566 -2.07 10.52 -36.76
CA ASP A 566 -2.26 11.65 -37.67
C ASP A 566 -1.46 12.87 -37.20
N PHE A 567 -0.82 13.54 -38.15
CA PHE A 567 -0.07 14.77 -37.92
C PHE A 567 -0.67 15.94 -38.67
N TYR A 568 -0.52 17.12 -38.07
CA TYR A 568 -1.07 18.36 -38.59
C TYR A 568 0.02 19.44 -38.64
N ASN A 569 0.08 20.12 -39.78
CA ASN A 569 0.86 21.34 -39.94
C ASN A 569 0.16 22.52 -39.28
N ILE A 570 0.92 23.29 -38.49
CA ILE A 570 0.46 24.50 -37.82
C ILE A 570 0.70 25.69 -38.76
N THR A 571 -0.31 26.07 -39.53
CA THR A 571 -0.18 27.09 -40.59
C THR A 571 -0.37 28.52 -40.10
N SER A 572 -1.36 28.73 -39.25
CA SER A 572 -1.70 30.04 -38.68
C SER A 572 -1.83 29.95 -37.17
N ARG A 573 -1.41 31.00 -36.45
CA ARG A 573 -1.54 31.09 -34.99
C ARG A 573 -2.35 32.33 -34.63
N GLY A 574 -3.11 32.28 -33.55
CA GLY A 574 -3.89 33.40 -33.06
C GLY A 574 -5.08 32.94 -32.22
N SER A 575 -5.66 33.88 -31.48
CA SER A 575 -6.77 33.62 -30.55
C SER A 575 -7.98 32.90 -31.18
N ARG A 576 -8.17 33.04 -32.50
CA ARG A 576 -9.25 32.38 -33.25
C ARG A 576 -9.10 30.86 -33.42
N TYR A 577 -7.89 30.31 -33.25
CA TYR A 577 -7.60 28.89 -33.51
C TYR A 577 -7.24 28.11 -32.23
N GLY A 578 -7.30 28.77 -31.07
CA GLY A 578 -6.90 28.18 -29.80
C GLY A 578 -5.40 27.89 -29.71
N PRO A 579 -5.01 27.10 -28.70
CA PRO A 579 -3.63 26.90 -28.25
C PRO A 579 -2.84 25.92 -29.11
N LEU A 580 -3.40 25.40 -30.21
CA LEU A 580 -2.66 24.58 -31.19
C LEU A 580 -2.57 25.26 -32.57
N GLY A 581 -3.25 26.39 -32.76
CA GLY A 581 -3.28 27.10 -34.04
C GLY A 581 -4.16 26.40 -35.07
N GLN A 582 -4.12 26.89 -36.31
CA GLN A 582 -4.84 26.29 -37.42
C GLN A 582 -4.10 25.02 -37.86
N LEU A 583 -4.73 23.89 -37.60
CA LEU A 583 -4.23 22.57 -37.96
C LEU A 583 -4.65 22.20 -39.38
N THR A 584 -3.69 21.86 -40.22
CA THR A 584 -3.91 21.33 -41.58
C THR A 584 -3.34 19.91 -41.63
N PRO A 585 -4.14 18.88 -41.90
CA PRO A 585 -3.67 17.50 -41.86
C PRO A 585 -2.55 17.28 -42.89
N LEU A 586 -1.53 16.52 -42.50
CA LEU A 586 -0.42 16.15 -43.38
C LEU A 586 -0.79 15.00 -44.32
N THR A 587 -1.82 14.21 -43.97
CA THR A 587 -2.36 13.10 -44.77
C THR A 587 -3.79 13.39 -45.21
N SER A 588 -4.20 12.81 -46.34
CA SER A 588 -5.58 12.90 -46.84
C SER A 588 -5.98 11.56 -47.46
N PRO A 589 -6.98 10.85 -46.90
CA PRO A 589 -7.82 11.24 -45.77
C PRO A 589 -7.09 11.13 -44.40
N PRO A 590 -7.56 11.85 -43.37
CA PRO A 590 -7.10 11.62 -41.99
C PRO A 590 -7.50 10.21 -41.51
N GLY A 591 -6.74 9.65 -40.58
CA GLY A 591 -6.96 8.35 -39.95
C GLY A 591 -6.02 7.24 -40.41
N SER A 592 -5.15 7.50 -41.40
CA SER A 592 -4.12 6.55 -41.84
C SER A 592 -2.84 6.63 -41.01
N GLY A 593 -2.67 7.71 -40.24
CA GLY A 593 -1.37 8.12 -39.71
C GLY A 593 -0.44 8.70 -40.78
N TYR A 594 0.60 9.40 -40.32
CA TYR A 594 1.57 10.08 -41.21
C TYR A 594 2.89 9.32 -41.39
N PHE A 595 3.31 8.56 -40.38
CA PHE A 595 4.60 7.86 -40.37
C PHE A 595 4.44 6.35 -40.56
N GLU A 596 5.34 5.78 -41.36
CA GLU A 596 5.62 4.34 -41.46
C GLU A 596 7.03 4.02 -40.94
N CYS A 597 7.26 2.75 -40.60
CA CYS A 597 8.58 2.24 -40.22
C CYS A 597 9.43 2.01 -41.47
N ASP A 598 10.65 2.53 -41.53
CA ASP A 598 11.60 2.30 -42.62
C ASP A 598 12.70 1.35 -42.11
N ASP A 599 12.45 0.05 -42.23
CA ASP A 599 13.32 -1.03 -41.72
C ASP A 599 14.54 -1.32 -42.58
#